data_AF-A0A2M6NS04-F1
#
_entry.id   AF-A0A2M6NS04-F1
#
_cell.length_a   1.000
_cell.length_b   1.000
_cell.length_c   1.000
_cell.angle_alpha   90.00
_cell.angle_beta   90.00
_cell.angle_gamma   90.00
#
_symmetry.space_group_name_H-M   'P 1'
#
loop_
_entity.id
_entity.type
_entity.pdbx_description
1 polymer ?
#
loop_
_entity_poly.entity_id
_entity_poly.type
_entity_poly.pdbx_seq_one_letter_code
_entity_poly.pdbx_strand_id
1 'polypeptide(L)'
;MKKYLSKLIIFFLLTSFLAPILVNAAVVCPGTLCPPGKVCIENPLCANTLWELLDAIIVFIFYLAVPIAVIMIIIAGFYFVTAAGEPNKITTAKQIILYTLIGLLIILCSTGLIKLFGEIFGVKTPYNP
;
A
#
# COMPACT_ATOMS: atom_id res chain seq x y z
N MET A 1 20.33 15.56 -17.97
CA MET A 1 19.32 14.49 -17.81
C MET A 1 19.01 14.16 -16.34
N LYS A 2 20.02 13.95 -15.47
CA LYS A 2 19.84 13.66 -14.02
C LYS A 2 18.91 14.65 -13.26
N LYS A 3 18.95 15.94 -13.60
CA LYS A 3 18.11 17.01 -13.01
C LYS A 3 16.62 16.92 -13.36
N TYR A 4 16.28 16.48 -14.58
CA TYR A 4 14.88 16.34 -15.03
C TYR A 4 14.26 15.05 -14.52
N LEU A 5 15.05 13.97 -14.50
CA LEU A 5 14.63 12.68 -13.98
C LEU A 5 14.35 12.71 -12.47
N SER A 6 15.19 13.42 -11.68
CA SER A 6 14.94 13.63 -10.24
C SER A 6 13.67 14.46 -9.99
N LYS A 7 13.41 15.49 -10.82
CA LYS A 7 12.16 16.26 -10.76
C LYS A 7 10.93 15.43 -11.15
N LEU A 8 11.06 14.48 -12.07
CA LEU A 8 9.98 13.60 -12.49
C LEU A 8 9.63 12.55 -11.41
N ILE A 9 10.63 12.00 -10.71
CA ILE A 9 10.42 11.11 -9.55
C ILE A 9 9.76 11.87 -8.40
N ILE A 10 10.20 13.10 -8.12
CA ILE A 10 9.59 13.96 -7.08
C ILE A 10 8.15 14.33 -7.46
N PHE A 11 7.87 14.62 -8.73
CA PHE A 11 6.52 14.86 -9.23
C PHE A 11 5.63 13.62 -9.05
N PHE A 12 6.13 12.43 -9.38
CA PHE A 12 5.39 11.16 -9.20
C PHE A 12 5.15 10.82 -7.72
N LEU A 13 6.11 11.13 -6.84
CA LEU A 13 5.98 11.03 -5.38
C LEU A 13 4.97 12.04 -4.83
N LEU A 14 5.00 13.30 -5.31
CA LEU A 14 4.07 14.34 -4.92
C LEU A 14 2.65 14.00 -5.38
N THR A 15 2.49 13.46 -6.60
CA THR A 15 1.19 12.98 -7.10
C THR A 15 0.73 11.72 -6.35
N SER A 16 1.62 10.83 -5.93
CA SER A 16 1.27 9.66 -5.10
C SER A 16 0.89 10.05 -3.66
N PHE A 17 1.41 11.17 -3.15
CA PHE A 17 1.07 11.72 -1.83
C PHE A 17 -0.16 12.63 -1.87
N LEU A 18 -0.44 13.27 -3.02
CA LEU A 18 -1.72 13.97 -3.29
C LEU A 18 -2.84 13.04 -3.78
N ALA A 19 -2.52 11.85 -4.31
CA ALA A 19 -3.50 10.85 -4.74
C ALA A 19 -4.50 10.47 -3.64
N PRO A 20 -4.12 10.27 -2.36
CA PRO A 20 -5.11 10.05 -1.30
C PRO A 20 -6.01 11.26 -1.02
N ILE A 21 -5.64 12.45 -1.51
CA ILE A 21 -6.48 13.66 -1.43
C ILE A 21 -7.45 13.73 -2.62
N LEU A 22 -7.12 13.10 -3.76
CA LEU A 22 -7.91 13.10 -5.00
C LEU A 22 -8.79 11.84 -5.15
N VAL A 23 -8.38 10.71 -4.58
CA VAL A 23 -9.26 9.57 -4.31
C VAL A 23 -10.08 9.97 -3.09
N ASN A 24 -11.18 10.68 -3.34
CA ASN A 24 -12.19 11.06 -2.38
C ASN A 24 -12.29 10.12 -1.16
N ALA A 25 -12.16 10.68 0.04
CA ALA A 25 -13.19 10.93 1.06
C ALA A 25 -14.46 10.05 1.17
N ALA A 26 -14.58 8.96 0.43
CA ALA A 26 -15.61 7.97 0.65
C ALA A 26 -14.92 6.72 1.16
N VAL A 27 -14.65 6.73 2.47
CA VAL A 27 -14.77 5.47 3.20
C VAL A 27 -16.26 5.10 3.05
N VAL A 28 -16.58 4.32 2.01
CA VAL A 28 -17.94 3.82 1.81
C VAL A 28 -18.13 2.76 2.88
N CYS A 29 -18.60 3.17 4.06
CA CYS A 29 -18.97 2.20 5.09
C CYS A 29 -20.14 1.36 4.54
N PRO A 30 -20.03 0.04 4.45
CA PRO A 30 -21.18 -0.80 4.16
C PRO A 30 -22.07 -0.83 5.41
N GLY A 31 -23.02 0.11 5.55
CA GLY A 31 -23.96 0.04 6.66
C GLY A 31 -24.79 1.27 7.05
N THR A 32 -24.56 2.47 6.49
CA THR A 32 -25.27 3.67 6.97
C THR A 32 -26.04 4.37 5.87
N LEU A 33 -27.20 3.80 5.51
CA LEU A 33 -28.29 4.61 4.98
C LEU A 33 -29.01 5.23 6.19
N CYS A 34 -28.70 6.49 6.54
CA CYS A 34 -29.52 7.20 7.53
C CYS A 34 -30.97 7.24 7.02
N PRO A 35 -31.95 6.74 7.80
CA PRO A 35 -33.35 6.92 7.47
C PRO A 35 -33.69 8.42 7.42
N PRO A 36 -34.56 8.87 6.50
CA PRO A 36 -34.93 10.28 6.40
C PRO A 36 -35.55 10.77 7.73
N GLY A 37 -35.03 11.88 8.26
CA GLY A 37 -35.53 12.52 9.49
C GLY A 37 -34.77 12.19 10.78
N LYS A 38 -33.63 11.48 10.71
CA LYS A 38 -32.72 11.25 11.84
C LYS A 38 -31.38 11.94 11.59
N VAL A 39 -30.84 12.63 12.60
CA VAL A 39 -29.45 13.07 12.61
C VAL A 39 -28.62 11.92 13.19
N CYS A 40 -27.92 11.19 12.34
CA CYS A 40 -26.91 10.23 12.77
C CYS A 40 -25.54 10.92 12.67
N ILE A 41 -24.67 10.83 13.69
CA ILE A 41 -23.25 11.16 13.48
C ILE A 41 -22.59 9.89 12.97
N GLU A 42 -22.09 9.97 11.75
CA GLU A 42 -21.36 8.88 11.12
C GLU A 42 -19.92 8.89 11.62
N ASN A 43 -19.40 7.72 11.99
CA ASN A 43 -18.00 7.60 12.34
C ASN A 43 -17.16 7.76 11.05
N PRO A 44 -16.35 8.82 10.91
CA PRO A 44 -15.51 9.02 9.73
C PRO A 44 -14.45 7.92 9.54
N LEU A 45 -14.20 7.09 10.56
CA LEU A 45 -13.31 5.93 10.50
C LEU A 45 -14.01 4.63 10.04
N CYS A 46 -15.35 4.62 9.86
CA CYS A 46 -16.15 3.43 9.50
C CYS A 46 -15.87 2.16 10.34
N ALA A 47 -15.41 2.33 11.57
CA ALA A 47 -15.14 1.23 12.48
C ALA A 47 -16.11 1.30 13.67
N ASN A 48 -17.05 0.37 13.73
CA ASN A 48 -17.94 0.16 14.87
C ASN A 48 -17.37 -0.89 15.84
N THR A 49 -16.34 -1.63 15.41
CA THR A 49 -15.64 -2.66 16.19
C THR A 49 -14.12 -2.56 16.04
N LEU A 50 -13.37 -3.14 16.99
CA LEU A 50 -11.90 -3.20 16.94
C LEU A 50 -11.37 -3.91 15.68
N TRP A 51 -12.13 -4.88 15.16
CA TRP A 51 -11.75 -5.65 13.97
C TRP A 51 -11.83 -4.79 12.70
N GLU A 52 -12.91 -4.01 12.55
CA GLU A 52 -13.06 -3.08 11.42
C GLU A 52 -12.00 -1.97 11.44
N LEU A 53 -11.61 -1.50 12.63
CA LEU A 53 -10.51 -0.54 12.77
C LEU A 53 -9.18 -1.12 12.27
N LEU A 54 -8.90 -2.38 12.63
CA LEU A 54 -7.68 -3.05 12.22
C LEU A 54 -7.65 -3.29 10.70
N ASP A 55 -8.78 -3.68 10.10
CA ASP A 55 -8.91 -3.86 8.65
C ASP A 55 -8.68 -2.55 7.89
N ALA A 56 -9.27 -1.45 8.37
CA ALA A 56 -9.06 -0.13 7.78
C ALA A 56 -7.58 0.30 7.81
N ILE A 57 -6.88 0.02 8.92
CA ILE A 57 -5.44 0.27 9.04
C ILE A 57 -4.66 -0.60 8.04
N ILE A 58 -4.95 -1.89 7.96
CA ILE A 58 -4.26 -2.81 7.05
C ILE A 58 -4.44 -2.35 5.59
N VAL A 59 -5.66 -2.04 5.16
CA VAL A 59 -5.93 -1.54 3.80
C VAL A 59 -5.16 -0.24 3.52
N PHE A 60 -5.10 0.67 4.49
CA PHE A 60 -4.33 1.90 4.37
C PHE A 60 -2.82 1.64 4.19
N ILE A 61 -2.24 0.72 4.97
CA ILE A 61 -0.83 0.33 4.81
C ILE A 61 -0.60 -0.32 3.43
N PHE A 62 -1.49 -1.20 2.97
CA PHE A 62 -1.37 -1.85 1.66
C PHE A 62 -1.39 -0.83 0.52
N TYR A 63 -2.29 0.14 0.60
CA TYR A 63 -2.38 1.22 -0.38
C TYR A 63 -1.10 2.06 -0.45
N LEU A 64 -0.41 2.24 0.68
CA LEU A 64 0.88 2.95 0.74
C LEU A 64 2.06 2.06 0.31
N ALA A 65 2.04 0.77 0.63
CA ALA A 65 3.16 -0.14 0.40
C ALA A 65 3.40 -0.42 -1.09
N VAL A 66 2.34 -0.59 -1.89
CA VAL A 66 2.43 -0.87 -3.33
C VAL A 66 3.18 0.24 -4.10
N PRO A 67 2.83 1.54 -4.01
CA PRO A 67 3.56 2.58 -4.71
C PRO A 67 5.00 2.75 -4.20
N ILE A 68 5.25 2.56 -2.90
CA ILE A 68 6.61 2.58 -2.34
C ILE A 68 7.48 1.49 -2.98
N ALA A 69 6.94 0.28 -3.13
CA ALA A 69 7.65 -0.83 -3.76
C ALA A 69 8.06 -0.49 -5.21
N VAL A 70 7.17 0.12 -5.98
CA VAL A 70 7.46 0.56 -7.37
C VAL A 70 8.61 1.57 -7.39
N ILE A 71 8.61 2.55 -6.48
CA ILE A 71 9.68 3.56 -6.39
C ILE A 71 11.03 2.92 -6.06
N MET A 72 11.05 1.97 -5.12
CA MET A 72 12.27 1.26 -4.73
C MET A 72 12.87 0.45 -5.88
N ILE A 73 12.04 -0.18 -6.71
CA ILE A 73 12.48 -0.88 -7.92
C ILE A 73 13.13 0.10 -8.92
N ILE A 74 12.51 1.26 -9.13
CA ILE A 74 13.04 2.29 -10.03
C ILE A 74 14.41 2.79 -9.53
N ILE A 75 14.53 3.09 -8.25
CA ILE A 75 15.80 3.53 -7.63
C ILE A 75 16.88 2.46 -7.83
N ALA A 76 16.54 1.20 -7.58
CA ALA A 76 17.49 0.10 -7.76
C ALA A 76 17.93 -0.04 -9.23
N GLY A 77 17.01 0.11 -10.18
CA GLY A 77 17.31 0.14 -11.61
C GLY A 77 18.29 1.26 -11.97
N PHE A 78 18.12 2.45 -11.38
CA PHE A 78 19.08 3.55 -11.57
C PHE A 78 20.46 3.25 -10.99
N TYR A 79 20.53 2.68 -9.79
CA TYR A 79 21.80 2.27 -9.19
C TYR A 79 22.50 1.22 -10.04
N PHE A 80 21.75 0.30 -10.66
CA PHE A 80 22.30 -0.73 -11.52
C PHE A 80 22.88 -0.15 -12.83
N VAL A 81 22.11 0.72 -13.52
CA VAL A 81 22.55 1.32 -14.80
C VAL A 81 23.69 2.33 -14.60
N THR A 82 23.70 3.06 -13.48
CA THR A 82 24.73 4.09 -13.22
C THR A 82 26.00 3.55 -12.55
N ALA A 83 26.05 2.26 -12.23
CA ALA A 83 27.19 1.67 -11.53
C ALA A 83 28.48 1.65 -12.37
N ALA A 84 28.41 1.68 -13.70
CA ALA A 84 29.57 1.80 -14.60
C ALA A 84 30.77 0.88 -14.29
N GLY A 85 30.50 -0.31 -13.72
CA GLY A 85 31.54 -1.29 -13.33
C GLY A 85 32.05 -1.18 -11.88
N GLU A 86 31.54 -0.23 -11.08
CA GLU A 86 31.88 -0.12 -9.67
C GLU A 86 31.10 -1.18 -8.84
N PRO A 87 31.78 -2.15 -8.20
CA PRO A 87 31.14 -3.29 -7.56
C PRO A 87 30.24 -2.90 -6.37
N ASN A 88 30.57 -1.80 -5.68
CA ASN A 88 29.78 -1.30 -4.57
C ASN A 88 28.35 -0.93 -5.00
N LYS A 89 28.20 -0.17 -6.09
CA LYS A 89 26.89 0.30 -6.57
C LYS A 89 26.01 -0.85 -7.11
N ILE A 90 26.63 -1.83 -7.75
CA ILE A 90 25.93 -3.05 -8.19
C ILE A 90 25.40 -3.84 -6.98
N THR A 91 26.21 -3.96 -5.93
CA THR A 91 25.83 -4.69 -4.71
C THR A 91 24.67 -4.00 -4.00
N THR A 92 24.72 -2.66 -3.87
CA THR A 92 23.61 -1.88 -3.31
C THR A 92 22.33 -2.02 -4.14
N ALA A 93 22.41 -1.94 -5.48
CA ALA A 93 21.25 -2.13 -6.35
C ALA A 93 20.57 -3.50 -6.12
N LYS A 94 21.37 -4.56 -6.06
CA LYS A 94 20.87 -5.93 -5.81
C LYS A 94 20.20 -6.05 -4.45
N GLN A 95 20.79 -5.45 -3.41
CA GLN A 95 20.18 -5.47 -2.08
C GLN A 95 18.83 -4.76 -2.09
N ILE A 96 18.71 -3.58 -2.71
CA ILE A 96 17.43 -2.86 -2.80
C ILE A 96 16.37 -3.71 -3.51
N ILE A 97 16.71 -4.38 -4.61
CA ILE A 97 15.79 -5.27 -5.32
C ILE A 97 15.37 -6.43 -4.41
N LEU A 98 16.33 -7.10 -3.75
CA LEU A 98 16.03 -8.23 -2.88
C LEU A 98 15.10 -7.84 -1.72
N TYR A 99 15.40 -6.75 -1.01
CA TYR A 99 14.54 -6.28 0.08
C TYR A 99 13.14 -5.88 -0.41
N THR A 100 13.05 -5.26 -1.59
CA THR A 100 11.76 -4.90 -2.18
C THR A 100 10.95 -6.15 -2.56
N LEU A 101 11.62 -7.17 -3.12
CA LEU A 101 10.99 -8.43 -3.50
C LEU A 101 10.50 -9.22 -2.28
N ILE A 102 11.30 -9.25 -1.21
CA ILE A 102 10.94 -9.88 0.06
C ILE A 102 9.73 -9.16 0.69
N GLY A 103 9.72 -7.82 0.69
CA GLY A 103 8.58 -7.04 1.19
C GLY A 103 7.29 -7.34 0.41
N LEU A 104 7.37 -7.36 -0.92
CA LEU A 104 6.23 -7.70 -1.77
C LEU A 104 5.75 -9.15 -1.53
N LEU A 105 6.68 -10.09 -1.38
CA LEU A 105 6.37 -11.50 -1.11
C LEU A 105 5.62 -11.66 0.22
N ILE A 106 6.06 -10.97 1.28
CA ILE A 106 5.40 -11.02 2.59
C ILE A 106 3.95 -10.53 2.50
N ILE A 107 3.73 -9.43 1.77
CA ILE A 107 2.39 -8.84 1.56
C ILE A 107 1.48 -9.83 0.83
N LEU A 108 1.96 -10.44 -0.26
CA LEU A 108 1.24 -11.46 -1.03
C LEU A 108 0.93 -12.70 -0.18
N CYS A 109 1.94 -13.22 0.53
CA CYS A 109 1.79 -14.37 1.42
C CYS A 109 0.82 -14.11 2.57
N SER A 110 0.80 -12.90 3.13
CA SER A 110 -0.11 -12.53 4.22
C SER A 110 -1.57 -12.75 3.80
N THR A 111 -1.98 -12.22 2.65
CA THR A 111 -3.36 -12.38 2.16
C THR A 111 -3.70 -13.84 1.81
N GLY A 112 -2.75 -14.60 1.27
CA GLY A 112 -2.94 -16.01 0.96
C GLY A 112 -3.10 -16.86 2.22
N LEU A 113 -2.25 -16.65 3.22
CA LEU A 113 -2.30 -17.38 4.49
C LEU A 113 -3.60 -17.11 5.25
N ILE A 114 -4.07 -15.87 5.31
CA ILE A 114 -5.33 -15.51 6.00
C ILE A 114 -6.53 -16.26 5.39
N LYS A 115 -6.58 -16.34 4.06
CA LYS A 115 -7.65 -17.07 3.35
C LYS A 115 -7.59 -18.57 3.61
N LEU A 116 -6.39 -19.16 3.53
CA LEU A 116 -6.20 -20.60 3.81
C LEU A 116 -6.61 -20.96 5.24
N PHE A 117 -6.23 -20.14 6.23
CA PHE A 117 -6.66 -20.37 7.61
C PHE A 117 -8.18 -20.18 7.78
N GLY A 118 -8.78 -19.18 7.14
CA GLY A 118 -10.25 -19.01 7.16
C GLY A 118 -11.00 -20.22 6.62
N GLU A 119 -10.52 -20.81 5.52
CA GLU A 119 -11.10 -22.02 4.92
C GLU A 119 -10.91 -23.26 5.80
N ILE A 120 -9.71 -23.47 6.36
CA ILE A 120 -9.42 -24.63 7.22
C ILE A 120 -10.24 -24.57 8.52
N PHE A 121 -10.42 -23.39 9.09
CA PHE A 121 -11.15 -23.21 10.36
C PHE A 121 -12.64 -22.94 10.16
N GLY A 122 -13.13 -22.83 8.92
CA GLY A 122 -14.54 -22.56 8.62
C GLY A 122 -15.04 -21.20 9.15
N VAL A 123 -14.14 -20.26 9.40
CA VAL A 123 -14.46 -18.93 9.93
C VAL A 123 -14.53 -17.95 8.77
N LYS A 124 -15.68 -17.28 8.61
CA LYS A 124 -15.85 -16.21 7.63
C LYS A 124 -15.06 -14.98 8.11
N THR A 125 -13.89 -14.73 7.52
CA THR A 125 -13.12 -13.53 7.85
C THR A 125 -13.83 -12.30 7.29
N PRO A 126 -13.98 -11.22 8.08
CA PRO A 126 -14.55 -9.95 7.60
C PRO A 126 -13.66 -9.23 6.58
N TYR A 127 -12.40 -9.67 6.44
CA TYR A 127 -11.46 -9.19 5.44
C TYR A 127 -11.90 -9.59 4.02
N ASN A 128 -12.55 -8.66 3.32
CA ASN A 128 -12.85 -8.71 1.90
C ASN A 128 -11.91 -7.72 1.18
N PRO A 129 -10.89 -8.18 0.42
CA PRO A 129 -10.03 -7.27 -0.34
C PRO A 129 -10.82 -6.52 -1.43
#